data_AF-A0A450S5V4-F1
#
_entry.id   AF-A0A450S5V4-F1
#
_cell.length_a   1.000
_cell.length_b   1.000
_cell.length_c   1.000
_cell.angle_alpha   90.00
_cell.angle_beta   90.00
_cell.angle_gamma   90.00
#
_symmetry.space_group_name_H-M   'P 1'
#
loop_
_entity.id
_entity.type
_entity.pdbx_description
1 polymer ?
#
loop_
_entity_poly.entity_id
_entity_poly.type
_entity_poly.pdbx_seq_one_letter_code
_entity_poly.pdbx_strand_id
1 'polypeptide(L)'
;MDQGGGIAPEALLGLLEDNRYPPPDQIPDTGVRPYFDLICSPIFVLSEFYGTRSSAVLLLEHSGKAAFLERTFVSEGGALRRGQTRAITLRTNP
;
A
#
# COMPACT_ATOMS: atom_id res chain seq x y z
N MET A 1 13.69 -12.42 15.86
CA MET A 1 12.27 -12.05 15.71
C MET A 1 11.56 -13.30 15.25
N ASP A 2 11.19 -14.13 16.22
CA ASP A 2 10.45 -15.38 16.00
C ASP A 2 9.85 -15.77 17.35
N GLN A 3 8.51 -15.74 17.44
CA GLN A 3 7.66 -16.56 18.30
C GLN A 3 6.18 -16.30 17.91
N GLY A 4 5.57 -17.24 17.17
CA GLY A 4 4.12 -17.51 17.14
C GLY A 4 3.16 -16.49 16.50
N GLY A 5 2.71 -16.73 15.27
CA GLY A 5 1.45 -16.18 14.73
C GLY A 5 1.38 -14.66 14.48
N GLY A 6 2.50 -13.95 14.53
CA GLY A 6 2.55 -12.50 14.28
C GLY A 6 2.24 -12.12 12.83
N ILE A 7 1.57 -10.99 12.63
CA ILE A 7 1.31 -10.42 11.30
C ILE A 7 2.65 -9.97 10.69
N ALA A 8 3.04 -10.57 9.57
CA ALA A 8 4.26 -10.20 8.86
C ALA A 8 4.06 -8.88 8.08
N PRO A 9 4.79 -7.80 8.39
CA PRO A 9 4.65 -6.52 7.69
C PRO A 9 4.87 -6.62 6.18
N GLU A 10 5.82 -7.45 5.76
CA GLU A 10 6.16 -7.68 4.36
C GLU A 10 5.03 -8.34 3.58
N ALA A 11 4.28 -9.24 4.22
CA ALA A 11 3.09 -9.86 3.62
C ALA A 11 2.00 -8.81 3.41
N LEU A 12 1.78 -7.92 4.40
CA LEU A 12 0.82 -6.81 4.26
C LEU A 12 1.23 -5.83 3.16
N LEU A 13 2.51 -5.42 3.12
CA LEU A 13 3.01 -4.59 2.02
C LEU A 13 2.83 -5.27 0.66
N GLY A 14 2.99 -6.59 0.60
CA GLY A 14 2.72 -7.38 -0.62
C GLY A 14 1.25 -7.34 -1.06
N LEU A 15 0.30 -7.38 -0.11
CA LEU A 15 -1.13 -7.25 -0.42
C LEU A 15 -1.47 -5.86 -0.98
N LEU A 16 -0.80 -4.81 -0.52
CA LEU A 16 -1.00 -3.44 -0.99
C LEU A 16 -0.46 -3.19 -2.41
N GLU A 17 0.24 -4.15 -3.01
CA GLU A 17 0.72 -4.09 -4.39
C GLU A 17 -0.27 -4.72 -5.40
N ASP A 18 -1.46 -5.12 -4.97
CA ASP A 18 -2.50 -5.68 -5.84
C ASP A 18 -3.06 -4.62 -6.80
N ASN A 19 -2.79 -4.82 -8.09
CA ASN A 19 -3.21 -3.92 -9.17
C ASN A 19 -4.38 -4.47 -10.00
N ARG A 20 -5.09 -5.48 -9.50
CA ARG A 20 -6.24 -6.06 -10.21
C ARG A 20 -7.40 -5.08 -10.23
N TYR A 21 -7.93 -4.83 -11.42
CA TYR A 21 -9.15 -4.07 -11.59
C TYR A 21 -10.35 -4.89 -11.11
N PRO A 22 -11.32 -4.26 -10.42
CA PRO A 22 -12.59 -4.91 -10.11
C PRO A 22 -13.41 -5.10 -11.40
N PRO A 23 -14.43 -5.97 -11.39
CA PRO A 23 -15.35 -6.11 -12.51
C PRO A 23 -16.14 -4.80 -12.75
N PRO A 24 -16.67 -4.58 -13.97
CA PRO A 24 -17.26 -3.29 -14.36
C PRO A 24 -18.41 -2.79 -13.47
N ASP A 25 -19.17 -3.72 -12.88
CA ASP A 25 -20.30 -3.44 -11.97
C ASP A 25 -19.87 -3.01 -10.56
N GLN A 26 -18.59 -3.14 -10.24
CA GLN A 26 -18.00 -2.74 -8.96
C GLN A 26 -17.13 -1.48 -9.07
N ILE A 27 -16.98 -0.92 -10.28
CA ILE A 27 -16.33 0.39 -10.45
C ILE A 27 -17.20 1.44 -9.77
N PRO A 28 -16.64 2.28 -8.88
CA PRO A 28 -17.41 3.28 -8.18
C PRO A 28 -17.90 4.38 -9.13
N ASP A 29 -19.05 5.00 -8.83
CA ASP A 29 -19.48 6.24 -9.46
C ASP A 29 -19.29 7.37 -8.44
N THR A 30 -18.09 7.93 -8.37
CA THR A 30 -17.78 8.96 -7.38
C THR A 30 -18.19 10.36 -7.84
N GLY A 31 -18.76 10.50 -9.05
CA GLY A 31 -19.09 11.81 -9.65
C GLY A 31 -17.87 12.65 -10.06
N VAL A 32 -16.66 12.07 -10.14
CA VAL A 32 -15.45 12.78 -10.57
C VAL A 32 -15.35 12.73 -12.10
N ARG A 33 -14.90 11.60 -12.66
CA ARG A 33 -14.89 11.28 -14.09
C ARG A 33 -14.77 9.75 -14.25
N PRO A 34 -15.49 9.12 -15.20
CA PRO A 34 -15.47 7.66 -15.37
C PRO A 34 -14.07 7.07 -15.56
N TYR A 35 -13.17 7.82 -16.22
CA TYR A 35 -11.78 7.39 -16.37
C TYR A 35 -11.05 7.29 -15.02
N PHE A 36 -11.23 8.27 -14.12
CA PHE A 36 -10.63 8.26 -12.78
C PHE A 36 -11.25 7.19 -11.89
N ASP A 37 -12.55 6.98 -11.98
CA ASP A 37 -13.24 5.89 -11.29
C ASP A 37 -12.65 4.53 -11.66
N LEU A 38 -12.35 4.31 -12.95
CA LEU A 38 -11.66 3.12 -13.41
C LEU A 38 -10.22 3.08 -12.89
N ILE A 39 -9.38 4.06 -13.21
CA ILE A 39 -7.93 3.95 -12.91
C ILE A 39 -7.60 3.94 -11.41
N CYS A 40 -8.45 4.51 -10.56
CA CYS A 40 -8.28 4.53 -9.11
C CYS A 40 -9.00 3.39 -8.39
N SER A 41 -9.61 2.45 -9.11
CA SER A 41 -10.30 1.29 -8.54
C SER A 41 -9.42 0.15 -7.99
N PRO A 42 -8.19 -0.11 -8.49
CA PRO A 42 -7.32 -1.10 -7.85
C PRO A 42 -6.67 -0.56 -6.56
N ILE A 43 -6.23 -1.46 -5.67
CA ILE A 43 -5.50 -1.09 -4.45
C ILE A 43 -4.18 -0.39 -4.82
N PHE A 44 -3.47 -0.94 -5.79
CA PHE A 44 -2.25 -0.37 -6.34
C PHE A 44 -2.55 0.29 -7.69
N VAL A 45 -2.62 1.64 -7.68
CA VAL A 45 -2.90 2.43 -8.89
C VAL A 45 -1.67 2.48 -9.78
N LEU A 46 -1.81 1.99 -11.01
CA LEU A 46 -0.77 2.00 -12.03
C LEU A 46 -1.29 2.63 -13.32
N SER A 47 -0.82 3.84 -13.63
CA SER A 47 -1.04 4.48 -14.94
C SER A 47 0.19 5.30 -15.34
N GLU A 48 0.22 5.76 -16.59
CA GLU A 48 1.32 6.53 -17.15
C GLU A 48 1.55 7.88 -16.44
N PHE A 49 0.48 8.50 -15.95
CA PHE A 49 0.52 9.87 -15.39
C PHE A 49 0.02 9.99 -13.95
N TYR A 50 -0.52 8.92 -13.37
CA TYR A 50 -0.99 8.87 -11.99
C TYR A 50 -0.81 7.47 -11.39
N GLY A 51 -0.34 7.37 -10.15
CA GLY A 51 -0.10 6.06 -9.55
C GLY A 51 0.33 6.10 -8.09
N THR A 52 0.30 4.92 -7.48
CA THR A 52 0.73 4.71 -6.10
C THR A 52 2.24 4.93 -5.98
N ARG A 53 2.65 5.96 -5.22
CA ARG A 53 4.07 6.29 -4.99
C ARG A 53 4.63 5.66 -3.72
N SER A 54 3.79 5.34 -2.75
CA SER A 54 4.17 4.57 -1.58
C SER A 54 3.00 3.79 -1.01
N SER A 55 3.33 2.73 -0.29
CA SER A 55 2.41 1.93 0.52
C SER A 55 2.96 1.92 1.94
N ALA A 56 2.08 1.97 2.94
CA ALA A 56 2.48 2.01 4.33
C ALA A 56 1.69 1.01 5.18
N VAL A 57 2.35 0.46 6.20
CA VAL A 57 1.79 -0.44 7.20
C VAL A 57 2.10 0.12 8.57
N LEU A 58 1.06 0.29 9.40
CA LEU A 58 1.17 0.63 10.81
C LEU A 58 0.67 -0.55 11.64
N LEU A 59 1.56 -1.17 12.41
CA LEU A 59 1.22 -2.22 13.36
C LEU A 59 1.22 -1.64 14.77
N LEU A 60 0.10 -1.79 15.47
CA LEU A 60 -0.08 -1.37 16.85
C LEU A 60 -0.28 -2.61 17.71
N GLU A 61 0.58 -2.78 18.71
CA GLU A 61 0.46 -3.84 19.70
C GLU A 61 -0.18 -3.28 20.99
N HIS A 62 -0.97 -4.10 21.69
CA HIS A 62 -1.54 -3.73 22.99
C HIS A 62 -0.45 -3.44 24.07
N SER A 63 0.79 -3.88 23.83
CA SER A 63 1.95 -3.59 24.68
C SER A 63 2.38 -2.11 24.65
N GLY A 64 1.75 -1.28 23.81
CA GLY A 64 2.17 0.10 23.56
C GLY A 64 3.37 0.20 22.61
N LYS A 65 3.64 -0.86 21.83
CA LYS A 65 4.64 -0.86 20.77
C LYS A 65 3.97 -0.62 19.42
N ALA A 66 4.58 0.23 18.62
CA ALA A 66 4.16 0.48 17.24
C ALA A 66 5.31 0.21 16.27
N ALA A 67 4.99 -0.35 15.10
CA ALA A 67 5.91 -0.43 13.97
C ALA A 67 5.28 0.25 12.77
N PHE A 68 5.99 1.19 12.16
CA PHE A 68 5.59 1.84 10.92
C PHE A 68 6.57 1.45 9.82
N LEU A 69 6.05 0.95 8.71
CA LEU A 69 6.81 0.63 7.53
C LEU A 69 6.23 1.40 6.34
N GLU A 70 7.10 1.96 5.51
CA GLU A 70 6.75 2.56 4.23
C GLU A 70 7.61 1.94 3.13
N ARG A 71 7.00 1.56 2.01
CA ARG A 71 7.68 1.18 0.77
C ARG A 71 7.36 2.20 -0.30
N THR A 72 8.38 2.79 -0.90
CA THR A 72 8.21 3.70 -2.05
C THR A 72 8.27 2.95 -3.38
N PHE A 73 7.74 3.56 -4.43
CA PHE A 73 7.79 3.06 -5.81
C PHE A 73 8.26 4.19 -6.73
N VAL A 74 9.17 3.87 -7.63
CA VAL A 74 9.76 4.84 -8.57
C VAL A 74 9.55 4.36 -9.99
N SER A 75 9.23 5.29 -10.88
CA SER A 75 9.21 5.03 -12.32
C SER A 75 10.59 5.35 -12.88
N GLU A 76 11.31 4.32 -13.32
CA GLU A 76 12.65 4.45 -13.91
C GLU A 76 12.59 3.87 -15.33
N GLY A 77 12.82 4.71 -16.34
CA GLY A 77 12.76 4.29 -17.75
C GLY A 77 11.38 3.77 -18.19
N GLY A 78 10.29 4.23 -17.57
CA GLY A 78 8.93 3.78 -17.85
C GLY A 78 8.54 2.45 -17.17
N ALA A 79 9.47 1.81 -16.45
CA ALA A 79 9.19 0.64 -15.63
C ALA A 79 8.99 1.06 -14.17
N LEU A 80 7.90 0.61 -13.56
CA LEU A 80 7.70 0.78 -12.12
C LEU A 80 8.60 -0.18 -11.36
N ARG A 81 9.34 0.33 -10.37
CA ARG A 81 10.20 -0.44 -9.47
C ARG A 81 9.90 -0.13 -8.01
N ARG A 82 10.03 -1.14 -7.15
CA ARG A 82 10.09 -0.95 -5.70
C ARG A 82 11.33 -0.12 -5.37
N GLY A 83 11.12 1.00 -4.70
CA GLY A 83 12.16 1.84 -4.13
C GLY A 83 12.56 1.36 -2.74
N GLN A 84 12.88 2.30 -1.85
CA GLN A 84 13.31 1.99 -0.50
C GLN A 84 12.12 1.54 0.36
N THR A 85 12.34 0.50 1.18
CA THR A 85 11.46 0.22 2.33
C THR A 85 12.12 0.76 3.59
N ARG A 86 11.42 1.59 4.35
CA ARG A 86 11.86 2.15 5.63
C ARG A 86 10.98 1.59 6.73
N ALA A 87 11.58 1.28 7.87
CA ALA A 87 10.88 0.78 9.04
C ALA A 87 11.34 1.56 10.27
N ILE A 88 10.38 2.00 11.08
CA ILE A 88 10.63 2.58 12.40
C ILE A 88 9.79 1.84 13.43
N THR A 89 10.39 1.54 14.58
CA THR A 89 9.68 1.00 15.73
C THR A 89 9.69 2.06 16.82
N LEU A 90 8.52 2.32 17.38
CA LEU A 90 8.29 3.35 18.38
C LEU A 90 7.52 2.75 19.56
N ARG A 91 7.62 3.39 20.72
CA ARG A 91 6.71 3.15 21.84
C ARG A 91 5.66 4.25 21.86
N THR A 92 4.41 3.86 21.89
CA THR A 92 3.29 4.77 22.16
C THR A 92 3.23 4.97 23.66
N ASN A 93 3.46 6.19 24.13
CA ASN A 93 3.22 6.52 25.52
C ASN A 93 1.69 6.61 25.72
N PRO A 94 1.11 5.92 26.71
CA PRO A 94 -0.30 6.08 27.03
C PRO A 94 -0.62 7.49 27.57
#